data_AF-A0A846DYA7-F1
#
_entry.id   AF-A0A846DYA7-F1
#
_cell.length_a   1.000
_cell.length_b   1.000
_cell.length_c   1.000
_cell.angle_alpha   90.00
_cell.angle_beta   90.00
_cell.angle_gamma   90.00
#
_symmetry.space_group_name_H-M   'P 1'
#
loop_
_entity.id
_entity.type
_entity.pdbx_description
1 polymer ?
#
loop_
_entity_poly.entity_id
_entity_poly.type
_entity_poly.pdbx_seq_one_letter_code
_entity_poly.pdbx_strand_id
1 'polypeptide(L)'
;MLKSDAELVEMSQVSLNNLQAKAANILAQYTSPSQSIPTHPPQQRKTRKAKSSTPSSGLSQALFAAYDKTNDLLTQCAICYLLKHGCQVSDAEEDPKKFAIYRRKVEIQVQRLTEQLARRIPKGRDLTDANWLETLAIATSCVPADESQAKRWQDSLLRQWSHVPFPITYETSEDMTWFKNDKGRLCVKFNGLGEHIFQIYCDSRQLQWFQRFLEDQETKKNSKNQHSSALFTLRSSRIAWHERVGKGDPWNLYYLTLYCSIDTRLWTAEGTKQIQEEKAAEVAKSLSKTQEKGELTPQQQAFVKRQQSTLARLERPFPRPSKPLYPAQPQIVVGVSLGLEKPVTLAVVDAIANQVLSYRNVRQLLGKNYPLLNRQRQRQQTLSHQRHKAQKKAAGNQLGESELGQYLDRLLAQSLVAIAQQYQAGSIVVLQLSNLRESIQSEIQAKAEHKCPGYLEGQKKYA
;
A
#
# COMPACT_ATOMS: atom_id res chain seq x y z
N MET A 1 -6.98 25.73 7.77
CA MET A 1 -6.94 24.81 8.94
C MET A 1 -5.59 24.84 9.63
N LEU A 2 -4.45 24.86 8.92
CA LEU A 2 -3.13 25.03 9.55
C LEU A 2 -2.88 26.51 9.90
N LYS A 3 -3.01 26.86 11.19
CA LYS A 3 -2.79 28.21 11.75
C LYS A 3 -1.75 28.16 12.86
N SER A 4 -1.05 29.26 13.11
CA SER A 4 -0.09 29.36 14.24
C SER A 4 -0.83 29.39 15.58
N ASP A 5 -0.13 29.14 16.69
CA ASP A 5 -0.73 29.26 18.02
C ASP A 5 -1.20 30.70 18.31
N ALA A 6 -0.45 31.70 17.84
CA ALA A 6 -0.86 33.09 17.92
C ALA A 6 -2.16 33.35 17.14
N GLU A 7 -2.29 32.85 15.91
CA GLU A 7 -3.50 32.98 15.09
C GLU A 7 -4.70 32.25 15.73
N LEU A 8 -4.49 31.10 16.39
CA LEU A 8 -5.55 30.34 17.06
C LEU A 8 -6.01 31.03 18.36
N VAL A 9 -5.08 31.62 19.11
CA VAL A 9 -5.37 32.44 20.30
C VAL A 9 -6.15 33.69 19.93
N GLU A 10 -5.75 34.38 18.85
CA GLU A 10 -6.45 35.56 18.34
C GLU A 10 -7.88 35.22 17.90
N MET A 11 -8.06 34.12 17.16
CA MET A 11 -9.37 33.67 16.71
C MET A 11 -10.31 33.25 17.83
N SER A 12 -9.78 32.59 18.87
CA SER A 12 -10.57 32.11 19.99
C SER A 12 -10.78 33.17 21.07
N GLN A 13 -10.07 34.31 20.99
CA GLN A 13 -10.05 35.38 21.99
C GLN A 13 -9.70 34.88 23.40
N VAL A 14 -8.95 33.79 23.49
CA VAL A 14 -8.68 33.07 24.74
C VAL A 14 -7.19 32.76 24.83
N SER A 15 -6.63 32.83 26.05
CA SER A 15 -5.20 32.57 26.28
C SER A 15 -4.78 31.15 25.85
N LEU A 16 -3.51 31.00 25.51
CA LEU A 16 -2.92 29.73 25.07
C LEU A 16 -3.15 28.60 26.09
N ASN A 17 -3.03 28.89 27.39
CA ASN A 17 -3.26 27.91 28.46
C ASN A 17 -4.72 27.40 28.48
N ASN A 18 -5.68 28.28 28.24
CA ASN A 18 -7.10 27.91 28.19
C ASN A 18 -7.41 27.10 26.92
N LEU A 19 -6.74 27.42 25.80
CA LEU A 19 -6.83 26.63 24.56
C LEU A 19 -6.24 25.23 24.75
N GLN A 20 -5.07 25.11 25.39
CA GLN A 20 -4.45 23.83 25.76
C GLN A 20 -5.32 23.03 26.72
N ALA A 21 -5.93 23.66 27.73
CA ALA A 21 -6.84 23.00 28.65
C ALA A 21 -8.07 22.44 27.93
N LYS A 22 -8.63 23.21 26.97
CA LYS A 22 -9.73 22.71 26.13
C LYS A 22 -9.28 21.55 25.23
N ALA A 23 -8.10 21.64 24.65
CA ALA A 23 -7.50 20.57 23.84
C ALA A 23 -7.29 19.29 24.66
N ALA A 24 -6.80 19.41 25.90
CA ALA A 24 -6.66 18.30 26.83
C ALA A 24 -8.01 17.66 27.17
N ASN A 25 -9.06 18.47 27.41
CA ASN A 25 -10.41 17.98 27.64
C ASN A 25 -10.97 17.20 26.44
N ILE A 26 -10.74 17.69 25.22
CA ILE A 26 -11.16 17.00 24.00
C ILE A 26 -10.40 15.66 23.86
N LEU A 27 -9.08 15.66 24.06
CA LEU A 27 -8.30 14.41 24.06
C LEU A 27 -8.81 13.41 25.08
N ALA A 28 -9.11 13.85 26.31
CA ALA A 28 -9.62 12.99 27.38
C ALA A 28 -10.96 12.33 27.00
N GLN A 29 -11.85 13.04 26.29
CA GLN A 29 -13.11 12.48 25.79
C GLN A 29 -12.89 11.34 24.78
N TYR A 30 -11.83 11.42 23.98
CA TYR A 30 -11.51 10.39 22.98
C TYR A 30 -10.55 9.29 23.47
N THR A 31 -9.88 9.50 24.61
CA THR A 31 -8.95 8.53 25.21
C THR A 31 -9.53 7.77 26.41
N SER A 32 -10.67 8.20 26.96
CA SER A 32 -11.35 7.48 28.03
C SER A 32 -11.90 6.13 27.55
N PRO A 33 -11.54 5.00 28.19
CA PRO A 33 -12.20 3.73 27.93
C PRO A 33 -13.61 3.81 28.54
N SER A 34 -14.63 3.61 27.70
CA SER A 34 -16.07 3.64 28.00
C SER A 34 -16.73 5.03 27.97
N GLN A 35 -17.38 5.33 26.85
CA GLN A 35 -18.81 5.59 26.80
C GLN A 35 -19.34 5.29 25.40
N SER A 36 -20.39 4.48 25.36
CA SER A 36 -21.17 4.13 24.20
C SER A 36 -21.57 5.36 23.38
N ILE A 37 -21.18 5.37 22.10
CA ILE A 37 -21.78 6.26 21.11
C ILE A 37 -23.27 5.88 21.01
N PRO A 38 -24.22 6.84 21.08
CA PRO A 38 -25.58 6.59 20.64
C PRO A 38 -25.56 6.30 19.14
N THR A 39 -25.69 5.03 18.78
CA THR A 39 -25.98 4.60 17.42
C THR A 39 -27.37 5.10 17.02
N HIS A 40 -27.42 6.12 16.17
CA HIS A 40 -28.54 6.34 15.26
C HIS A 40 -28.12 6.01 13.82
N PRO A 41 -29.07 5.55 12.99
CA PRO A 41 -28.82 4.51 11.98
C PRO A 41 -28.13 5.07 10.72
N PRO A 42 -27.18 4.35 10.12
CA PRO A 42 -26.68 4.71 8.80
C PRO A 42 -27.67 4.25 7.73
N GLN A 43 -28.20 5.23 6.99
CA GLN A 43 -28.75 5.00 5.66
C GLN A 43 -27.73 4.29 4.78
N GLN A 44 -28.24 3.34 4.00
CA GLN A 44 -27.51 2.43 3.13
C GLN A 44 -26.58 3.17 2.17
N ARG A 45 -25.27 2.87 2.21
CA ARG A 45 -24.40 2.91 1.02
C ARG A 45 -23.14 2.03 1.18
N LYS A 46 -23.16 0.97 0.37
CA LYS A 46 -22.10 0.03 -0.07
C LYS A 46 -20.71 0.08 0.60
N THR A 47 -20.39 -1.06 1.18
CA THR A 47 -19.12 -1.52 1.77
C THR A 47 -17.86 -1.23 0.92
N ARG A 48 -16.87 -0.57 1.53
CA ARG A 48 -15.44 -0.71 1.17
C ARG A 48 -14.67 -1.23 2.38
N LYS A 49 -13.87 -2.27 2.13
CA LYS A 49 -13.07 -3.06 3.08
C LYS A 49 -12.21 -2.17 4.01
N ALA A 50 -12.29 -2.44 5.31
CA ALA A 50 -11.47 -1.83 6.33
C ALA A 50 -9.97 -2.16 6.10
N LYS A 51 -9.15 -1.11 6.00
CA LYS A 51 -7.69 -1.21 6.15
C LYS A 51 -7.35 -0.99 7.62
N SER A 52 -6.42 -1.80 8.14
CA SER A 52 -5.87 -1.73 9.49
C SER A 52 -5.40 -0.32 9.85
N SER A 53 -6.10 0.32 10.79
CA SER A 53 -5.73 1.62 11.34
C SER A 53 -4.77 1.44 12.51
N THR A 54 -3.62 2.11 12.44
CA THR A 54 -2.85 2.52 13.62
C THR A 54 -3.75 3.31 14.59
N PRO A 55 -3.54 3.23 15.91
CA PRO A 55 -4.40 3.90 16.89
C PRO A 55 -4.48 5.43 16.71
N SER A 56 -3.45 6.08 16.15
CA SER A 56 -3.45 7.52 15.85
C SER A 56 -4.25 7.92 14.60
N SER A 57 -4.52 6.98 13.69
CA SER A 57 -5.34 7.22 12.50
C SER A 57 -6.82 7.34 12.84
N GLY A 58 -7.29 6.70 13.91
CA GLY A 58 -8.68 6.80 14.36
C GLY A 58 -8.97 8.15 15.02
N LEU A 59 -8.08 8.58 15.91
CA LEU A 59 -8.22 9.84 16.65
C LEU A 59 -8.16 11.06 15.71
N SER A 60 -7.17 11.13 14.84
CA SER A 60 -7.06 12.22 13.86
C SER A 60 -8.28 12.32 12.95
N GLN A 61 -8.81 11.19 12.46
CA GLN A 61 -10.04 11.16 11.66
C GLN A 61 -11.27 11.60 12.46
N ALA A 62 -11.38 11.18 13.71
CA ALA A 62 -12.45 11.61 14.61
C ALA A 62 -12.39 13.12 14.86
N LEU A 63 -11.20 13.69 15.06
CA LEU A 63 -10.99 15.12 15.22
C LEU A 63 -11.34 15.92 13.97
N PHE A 64 -10.95 15.45 12.76
CA PHE A 64 -11.40 16.06 11.51
C PHE A 64 -12.93 16.06 11.39
N ALA A 65 -13.58 14.93 11.68
CA ALA A 65 -15.04 14.84 11.63
C ALA A 65 -15.73 15.69 12.71
N ALA A 66 -15.09 15.89 13.87
CA ALA A 66 -15.58 16.76 14.93
C ALA A 66 -15.49 18.24 14.51
N TYR A 67 -14.37 18.65 13.90
CA TYR A 67 -14.17 20.01 13.40
C TYR A 67 -15.30 20.45 12.46
N ASP A 68 -15.69 19.60 11.51
CA ASP A 68 -16.76 19.88 10.54
C ASP A 68 -18.16 19.95 11.17
N LYS A 69 -18.37 19.36 12.36
CA LYS A 69 -19.67 19.29 13.04
C LYS A 69 -19.85 20.35 14.12
N THR A 70 -18.77 20.86 14.69
CA THR A 70 -18.82 21.84 15.77
C THR A 70 -18.85 23.25 15.21
N ASN A 71 -19.79 24.09 15.67
CA ASN A 71 -19.85 25.52 15.34
C ASN A 71 -19.15 26.41 16.40
N ASP A 72 -18.69 25.82 17.51
CA ASP A 72 -17.97 26.54 18.55
C ASP A 72 -16.53 26.84 18.12
N LEU A 73 -16.19 28.11 17.99
CA LEU A 73 -14.89 28.61 17.54
C LEU A 73 -13.75 28.15 18.46
N LEU A 74 -13.97 28.11 19.78
CA LEU A 74 -12.95 27.68 20.73
C LEU A 74 -12.67 26.17 20.58
N THR A 75 -13.72 25.37 20.41
CA THR A 75 -13.59 23.93 20.15
C THR A 75 -12.93 23.67 18.79
N GLN A 76 -13.27 24.42 17.74
CA GLN A 76 -12.58 24.35 16.44
C GLN A 76 -11.10 24.70 16.54
N CYS A 77 -10.75 25.76 17.29
CA CYS A 77 -9.36 26.17 17.48
C CYS A 77 -8.56 25.13 18.28
N ALA A 78 -9.16 24.55 19.34
CA ALA A 78 -8.56 23.47 20.11
C ALA A 78 -8.35 22.20 19.26
N ILE A 79 -9.29 21.85 18.38
CA ILE A 79 -9.12 20.73 17.44
C ILE A 79 -7.98 21.01 16.44
N CYS A 80 -7.91 22.23 15.88
CA CYS A 80 -6.80 22.64 15.00
C CYS A 80 -5.45 22.54 15.71
N TYR A 81 -5.37 22.97 16.96
CA TYR A 81 -4.17 22.85 17.79
C TYR A 81 -3.75 21.38 17.95
N LEU A 82 -4.69 20.50 18.33
CA LEU A 82 -4.42 19.06 18.45
C LEU A 82 -3.94 18.46 17.13
N LEU A 83 -4.58 18.76 16.01
CA LEU A 83 -4.18 18.25 14.71
C LEU A 83 -2.79 18.74 14.30
N LYS A 84 -2.43 19.99 14.63
CA LYS A 84 -1.09 20.56 14.39
C LYS A 84 -0.01 19.83 15.20
N HIS A 85 -0.27 19.54 16.47
CA HIS A 85 0.69 18.89 17.39
C HIS A 85 0.60 17.36 17.42
N GLY A 86 0.10 16.73 16.35
CA GLY A 86 0.07 15.26 16.26
C GLY A 86 -0.85 14.58 17.28
N CYS A 87 -1.94 15.25 17.65
CA CYS A 87 -2.91 14.86 18.66
C CYS A 87 -2.34 14.79 20.09
N GLN A 88 -1.41 15.69 20.40
CA GLN A 88 -0.83 15.85 21.74
C GLN A 88 -0.94 17.31 22.20
N VAL A 89 -0.94 17.51 23.51
CA VAL A 89 -0.79 18.85 24.11
C VAL A 89 0.68 19.02 24.46
N SER A 90 1.28 20.10 23.97
CA SER A 90 2.68 20.43 24.21
C SER A 90 2.76 21.62 25.15
N ASP A 91 3.57 21.52 26.20
CA ASP A 91 3.82 22.63 27.13
C ASP A 91 4.84 23.65 26.56
N ALA A 92 5.57 23.27 25.50
CA ALA A 92 6.52 24.15 24.85
C ALA A 92 5.83 25.16 23.93
N GLU A 93 6.24 26.43 24.02
CA GLU A 93 5.81 27.50 23.10
C GLU A 93 6.27 27.23 21.66
N GLU A 94 5.45 27.66 20.70
CA GLU A 94 5.74 27.51 19.27
C GLU A 94 6.84 28.47 18.80
N ASP A 95 7.88 27.92 18.17
CA ASP A 95 8.88 28.72 17.47
C ASP A 95 8.30 29.23 16.13
N PRO A 96 8.06 30.54 15.98
CA PRO A 96 7.38 31.09 14.81
C PRO A 96 8.17 30.89 13.52
N LYS A 97 9.51 30.85 13.60
CA LYS A 97 10.36 30.63 12.41
C LYS A 97 10.27 29.19 11.94
N LYS A 98 10.30 28.23 12.87
CA LYS A 98 10.11 26.81 12.53
C LYS A 98 8.71 26.55 11.99
N PHE A 99 7.69 27.17 12.58
CA PHE A 99 6.31 27.05 12.09
C PHE A 99 6.16 27.64 10.68
N ALA A 100 6.74 28.80 10.39
CA ALA A 100 6.68 29.40 9.04
C ALA A 100 7.29 28.47 7.98
N ILE A 101 8.44 27.86 8.26
CA ILE A 101 9.08 26.87 7.36
C ILE A 101 8.19 25.63 7.21
N TYR A 102 7.64 25.13 8.32
CA TYR A 102 6.76 23.95 8.31
C TYR A 102 5.48 24.20 7.51
N ARG A 103 4.80 25.32 7.76
CA ARG A 103 3.61 25.76 7.02
C ARG A 103 3.91 25.85 5.53
N ARG A 104 5.01 26.51 5.16
CA ARG A 104 5.41 26.62 3.76
C ARG A 104 5.70 25.26 3.11
N LYS A 105 6.38 24.36 3.82
CA LYS A 105 6.59 22.97 3.39
C LYS A 105 5.27 22.27 3.09
N VAL A 106 4.28 22.40 3.97
CA VAL A 106 2.94 21.79 3.80
C VAL A 106 2.19 22.42 2.62
N GLU A 107 2.23 23.74 2.46
CA GLU A 107 1.61 24.43 1.32
C GLU A 107 2.17 23.95 -0.02
N ILE A 108 3.50 23.81 -0.14
CA ILE A 108 4.16 23.28 -1.33
C ILE A 108 3.69 21.84 -1.62
N GLN A 109 3.58 21.00 -0.58
CA GLN A 109 3.07 19.64 -0.72
C GLN A 109 1.63 19.62 -1.23
N VAL A 110 0.76 20.46 -0.65
CA VAL A 110 -0.64 20.56 -1.08
C VAL A 110 -0.73 20.99 -2.54
N GLN A 111 0.01 22.03 -2.95
CA GLN A 111 0.04 22.51 -4.34
C GLN A 111 0.48 21.41 -5.32
N ARG A 112 1.55 20.69 -5.00
CA ARG A 112 2.02 19.60 -5.86
C ARG A 112 1.06 18.43 -5.88
N LEU A 113 0.45 18.09 -4.75
CA LEU A 113 -0.56 17.02 -4.68
C LEU A 113 -1.81 17.38 -5.46
N THR A 114 -2.29 18.63 -5.39
CA THR A 114 -3.45 19.08 -6.18
C THR A 114 -3.14 19.05 -7.67
N GLU A 115 -1.95 19.51 -8.09
CA GLU A 115 -1.50 19.37 -9.48
C GLU A 115 -1.40 17.91 -9.92
N GLN A 116 -0.85 17.02 -9.08
CA GLN A 116 -0.75 15.60 -9.37
C GLN A 116 -2.14 14.96 -9.48
N LEU A 117 -3.09 15.32 -8.62
CA LEU A 117 -4.46 14.83 -8.66
C LEU A 117 -5.18 15.31 -9.91
N ALA A 118 -5.06 16.59 -10.26
CA ALA A 118 -5.61 17.13 -11.51
C ALA A 118 -5.04 16.42 -12.75
N ARG A 119 -3.75 16.07 -12.73
CA ARG A 119 -3.10 15.27 -13.79
C ARG A 119 -3.53 13.80 -13.81
N ARG A 120 -3.88 13.23 -12.65
CA ARG A 120 -4.23 11.80 -12.48
C ARG A 120 -5.69 11.47 -12.73
N ILE A 121 -6.53 12.44 -13.08
CA ILE A 121 -7.88 12.16 -13.55
C ILE A 121 -7.76 11.15 -14.71
N PRO A 122 -8.38 9.97 -14.62
CA PRO A 122 -8.26 8.96 -15.65
C PRO A 122 -8.81 9.53 -16.95
N LYS A 123 -7.92 9.89 -17.87
CA LYS A 123 -8.29 10.20 -19.25
C LYS A 123 -8.49 8.89 -19.98
N GLY A 124 -9.53 8.81 -20.80
CA GLY A 124 -9.71 7.68 -21.73
C GLY A 124 -8.44 7.45 -22.53
N ARG A 125 -8.17 6.19 -22.89
CA ARG A 125 -7.08 5.89 -23.81
C ARG A 125 -7.47 6.38 -25.19
N ASP A 126 -6.59 7.13 -25.82
CA ASP A 126 -6.69 7.36 -27.26
C ASP A 126 -6.18 6.10 -27.97
N LEU A 127 -7.09 5.39 -28.63
CA LEU A 127 -6.77 4.18 -29.39
C LEU A 127 -6.51 4.50 -30.88
N THR A 128 -6.72 5.75 -31.27
CA THR A 128 -6.73 6.23 -32.65
C THR A 128 -5.59 7.20 -32.96
N ASP A 129 -4.78 7.54 -31.95
CA ASP A 129 -3.71 8.54 -31.99
C ASP A 129 -4.15 9.95 -32.44
N ALA A 130 -5.47 10.22 -32.48
CA ALA A 130 -6.04 11.46 -32.97
C ALA A 130 -5.56 12.69 -32.16
N ASN A 131 -5.56 12.59 -30.84
CA ASN A 131 -5.08 13.68 -29.97
C ASN A 131 -3.57 13.89 -30.12
N TRP A 132 -2.81 12.83 -30.38
CA TRP A 132 -1.37 12.94 -30.59
C TRP A 132 -1.09 13.69 -31.90
N LEU A 133 -1.78 13.31 -32.99
CA LEU A 133 -1.66 13.97 -34.29
C LEU A 133 -2.10 15.43 -34.25
N GLU A 134 -3.20 15.74 -33.57
CA GLU A 134 -3.67 17.11 -33.38
C GLU A 134 -2.66 17.94 -32.57
N THR A 135 -2.12 17.37 -31.48
CA THR A 135 -1.08 18.05 -30.70
C THR A 135 0.19 18.28 -31.51
N LEU A 136 0.57 17.34 -32.38
CA LEU A 136 1.73 17.48 -33.26
C LEU A 136 1.50 18.63 -34.25
N ALA A 137 0.34 18.66 -34.91
CA ALA A 137 -0.02 19.71 -35.84
C ALA A 137 0.03 21.09 -35.17
N ILE A 138 -0.55 21.23 -33.98
CA ILE A 138 -0.51 22.47 -33.20
C ILE A 138 0.94 22.84 -32.82
N ALA A 139 1.72 21.90 -32.31
CA ALA A 139 3.10 22.16 -31.88
C ALA A 139 4.03 22.54 -33.05
N THR A 140 3.74 22.09 -34.27
CA THR A 140 4.50 22.47 -35.47
C THR A 140 4.05 23.79 -36.09
N SER A 141 2.80 24.21 -35.86
CA SER A 141 2.21 25.40 -36.49
C SER A 141 2.10 26.61 -35.57
N CYS A 142 2.20 26.42 -34.25
CA CYS A 142 2.00 27.46 -33.24
C CYS A 142 3.14 27.51 -32.23
N VAL A 143 3.43 28.71 -31.73
CA VAL A 143 4.31 28.92 -30.56
C VAL A 143 3.46 28.79 -29.30
N PRO A 144 3.90 28.04 -28.27
CA PRO A 144 3.16 27.94 -27.02
C PRO A 144 3.10 29.31 -26.33
N ALA A 145 1.93 29.66 -25.78
CA ALA A 145 1.69 30.91 -25.08
C ALA A 145 2.44 30.99 -23.74
N ASP A 146 2.68 29.84 -23.09
CA ASP A 146 3.41 29.75 -21.82
C ASP A 146 4.15 28.41 -21.67
N GLU A 147 5.02 28.33 -20.66
CA GLU A 147 5.77 27.09 -20.33
C GLU A 147 4.83 25.93 -19.97
N SER A 148 3.65 26.23 -19.42
CA SER A 148 2.68 25.21 -19.05
C SER A 148 2.05 24.53 -20.26
N GLN A 149 1.73 25.28 -21.32
CA GLN A 149 1.23 24.79 -22.59
C GLN A 149 2.32 24.05 -23.35
N ALA A 150 3.54 24.58 -23.40
CA ALA A 150 4.69 23.90 -23.98
C ALA A 150 4.89 22.52 -23.35
N LYS A 151 4.83 22.46 -22.01
CA LYS A 151 4.94 21.21 -21.25
C LYS A 151 3.77 20.26 -21.50
N ARG A 152 2.53 20.75 -21.66
CA ARG A 152 1.37 19.92 -22.01
C ARG A 152 1.53 19.29 -23.40
N TRP A 153 2.01 20.04 -24.38
CA TRP A 153 2.28 19.51 -25.73
C TRP A 153 3.37 18.45 -25.69
N GLN A 154 4.47 18.76 -25.01
CA GLN A 154 5.58 17.81 -24.81
C GLN A 154 5.12 16.54 -24.08
N ASP A 155 4.35 16.68 -22.99
CA ASP A 155 3.82 15.56 -22.23
C ASP A 155 2.90 14.68 -23.08
N SER A 156 2.10 15.27 -23.98
CA SER A 156 1.23 14.55 -24.92
C SER A 156 2.04 13.81 -26.00
N LEU A 157 3.00 14.49 -26.62
CA LEU A 157 3.81 13.95 -27.72
C LEU A 157 4.78 12.87 -27.27
N LEU A 158 5.34 13.01 -26.07
CA LEU A 158 6.23 12.01 -25.45
C LEU A 158 5.47 10.91 -24.72
N ARG A 159 4.14 10.99 -24.64
CA ARG A 159 3.34 9.99 -23.93
C ARG A 159 3.38 8.67 -24.67
N GLN A 160 3.98 7.67 -24.05
CA GLN A 160 3.85 6.29 -24.49
C GLN A 160 2.52 5.73 -23.98
N TRP A 161 1.58 5.47 -24.88
CA TRP A 161 0.34 4.80 -24.55
C TRP A 161 0.58 3.31 -24.37
N SER A 162 -0.04 2.72 -23.35
CA SER A 162 -0.08 1.28 -23.20
C SER A 162 -0.98 0.69 -24.29
N HIS A 163 -0.39 0.09 -25.33
CA HIS A 163 -1.11 -0.62 -26.38
C HIS A 163 -1.82 -1.89 -25.87
N VAL A 164 -1.53 -2.31 -24.64
CA VAL A 164 -2.10 -3.54 -24.07
C VAL A 164 -3.43 -3.31 -23.33
N PRO A 165 -4.39 -4.25 -23.40
CA PRO A 165 -5.66 -4.18 -22.67
C PRO A 165 -5.52 -3.94 -21.16
N PHE A 166 -6.59 -3.45 -20.53
CA PHE A 166 -6.64 -3.37 -19.07
C PHE A 166 -6.61 -4.78 -18.45
N PRO A 167 -6.00 -4.95 -17.25
CA PRO A 167 -6.01 -6.22 -16.55
C PRO A 167 -7.43 -6.72 -16.25
N ILE A 168 -7.67 -8.01 -16.47
CA ILE A 168 -8.94 -8.68 -16.15
C ILE A 168 -8.79 -9.30 -14.76
N THR A 169 -9.70 -8.97 -13.85
CA THR A 169 -9.66 -9.47 -12.46
C THR A 169 -10.77 -10.49 -12.24
N TYR A 170 -10.40 -11.63 -11.65
CA TYR A 170 -11.29 -12.69 -11.21
C TYR A 170 -11.32 -12.69 -9.69
N GLU A 171 -12.45 -12.26 -9.14
CA GLU A 171 -12.56 -11.99 -7.71
C GLU A 171 -12.69 -13.25 -6.86
N THR A 172 -13.11 -14.36 -7.47
CA THR A 172 -13.32 -15.62 -6.76
C THR A 172 -12.40 -16.71 -7.29
N SER A 173 -12.07 -17.65 -6.40
CA SER A 173 -11.29 -18.85 -6.74
C SER A 173 -12.05 -19.84 -7.64
N GLU A 174 -13.38 -19.69 -7.73
CA GLU A 174 -14.25 -20.54 -8.56
C GLU A 174 -14.41 -20.00 -9.98
N ASP A 175 -13.93 -18.78 -10.25
CA ASP A 175 -13.92 -18.20 -11.60
C ASP A 175 -12.88 -18.86 -12.53
N MET A 176 -12.12 -19.81 -12.01
CA MET A 176 -11.04 -20.52 -12.69
C MET A 176 -11.23 -22.02 -12.53
N THR A 177 -10.87 -22.77 -13.57
CA THR A 177 -10.77 -24.23 -13.51
C THR A 177 -9.34 -24.64 -13.80
N TRP A 178 -8.71 -25.33 -12.85
CA TRP A 178 -7.35 -25.85 -12.93
C TRP A 178 -7.38 -27.33 -13.32
N PHE A 179 -6.46 -27.73 -14.19
CA PHE A 179 -6.30 -29.12 -14.61
C PHE A 179 -4.89 -29.39 -15.14
N LYS A 180 -4.55 -30.66 -15.37
CA LYS A 180 -3.34 -31.05 -16.11
C LYS A 180 -3.72 -31.47 -17.52
N ASN A 181 -2.92 -31.09 -18.50
CA ASN A 181 -3.03 -31.64 -19.86
C ASN A 181 -2.37 -33.02 -19.97
N ASP A 182 -2.46 -33.65 -21.14
CA ASP A 182 -1.90 -34.98 -21.42
C ASP A 182 -0.37 -35.04 -21.24
N LYS A 183 0.31 -33.89 -21.30
CA LYS A 183 1.75 -33.75 -21.06
C LYS A 183 2.08 -33.49 -19.57
N GLY A 184 1.10 -33.59 -18.68
CA GLY A 184 1.25 -33.33 -17.25
C GLY A 184 1.45 -31.85 -16.87
N ARG A 185 1.29 -30.91 -17.81
CA ARG A 185 1.46 -29.47 -17.55
C ARG A 185 0.20 -28.88 -16.93
N LEU A 186 0.39 -27.96 -15.98
CA LEU A 186 -0.70 -27.23 -15.36
C LEU A 186 -1.33 -26.26 -16.35
N CYS A 187 -2.65 -26.33 -16.45
CA CYS A 187 -3.49 -25.48 -17.29
C CYS A 187 -4.57 -24.81 -16.44
N VAL A 188 -5.00 -23.63 -16.89
CA VAL A 188 -6.12 -22.90 -16.30
C VAL A 188 -7.09 -22.45 -17.40
N LYS A 189 -8.38 -22.59 -17.11
CA LYS A 189 -9.48 -21.99 -17.87
C LYS A 189 -10.14 -20.92 -17.03
N PHE A 190 -10.44 -19.78 -17.62
CA PHE A 190 -11.13 -18.68 -16.94
C PHE A 190 -12.57 -18.59 -17.42
N ASN A 191 -13.49 -18.39 -16.47
CA ASN A 191 -14.90 -18.17 -16.79
C ASN A 191 -15.04 -16.88 -17.63
N GLY A 192 -15.89 -16.93 -18.66
CA GLY A 192 -16.11 -15.80 -19.57
C GLY A 192 -15.10 -15.63 -20.70
N LEU A 193 -13.99 -16.39 -20.72
CA LEU A 193 -13.05 -16.41 -21.87
C LEU A 193 -13.30 -17.58 -22.84
N GLY A 194 -14.54 -18.08 -22.90
CA GLY A 194 -14.96 -19.12 -23.84
C GLY A 194 -14.18 -20.44 -23.67
N GLU A 195 -13.61 -20.94 -24.77
CA GLU A 195 -12.88 -22.21 -24.82
C GLU A 195 -11.36 -22.06 -24.61
N HIS A 196 -10.88 -20.84 -24.38
CA HIS A 196 -9.45 -20.60 -24.24
C HIS A 196 -8.87 -21.27 -22.99
N ILE A 197 -7.81 -22.05 -23.21
CA ILE A 197 -7.05 -22.75 -22.18
C ILE A 197 -5.64 -22.19 -22.16
N PHE A 198 -5.16 -21.83 -20.97
CA PHE A 198 -3.83 -21.26 -20.79
C PHE A 198 -2.92 -22.25 -20.08
N GLN A 199 -1.76 -22.54 -20.68
CA GLN A 199 -0.70 -23.32 -20.02
C GLN A 199 0.07 -22.40 -19.07
N ILE A 200 0.33 -22.87 -17.86
CA ILE A 200 1.07 -22.13 -16.85
C ILE A 200 2.57 -22.40 -17.00
N TYR A 201 3.30 -21.34 -17.29
CA TYR A 201 4.77 -21.32 -17.26
C TYR A 201 5.19 -20.54 -16.02
N CYS A 202 5.84 -21.21 -15.08
CA CYS A 202 6.23 -20.63 -13.81
C CYS A 202 7.55 -21.21 -13.31
N ASP A 203 8.21 -20.48 -12.42
CA ASP A 203 9.43 -20.96 -11.76
C ASP A 203 9.11 -22.03 -10.72
N SER A 204 10.12 -22.84 -10.37
CA SER A 204 10.01 -23.91 -9.37
C SER A 204 9.46 -23.44 -8.03
N ARG A 205 9.75 -22.20 -7.62
CA ARG A 205 9.25 -21.59 -6.38
C ARG A 205 7.74 -21.35 -6.38
N GLN A 206 7.16 -21.14 -7.55
CA GLN A 206 5.74 -20.85 -7.71
C GLN A 206 4.93 -22.13 -7.98
N LEU A 207 5.56 -23.15 -8.56
CA LEU A 207 4.94 -24.41 -8.94
C LEU A 207 4.10 -25.04 -7.81
N GLN A 208 4.63 -25.06 -6.58
CA GLN A 208 3.95 -25.62 -5.42
C GLN A 208 2.59 -24.94 -5.14
N TRP A 209 2.46 -23.64 -5.40
CA TRP A 209 1.20 -22.92 -5.20
C TRP A 209 0.16 -23.35 -6.23
N PHE A 210 0.55 -23.45 -7.50
CA PHE A 210 -0.35 -23.86 -8.57
C PHE A 210 -0.78 -25.33 -8.45
N GLN A 211 0.13 -26.21 -8.03
CA GLN A 211 -0.22 -27.59 -7.68
C GLN A 211 -1.27 -27.63 -6.57
N ARG A 212 -1.12 -26.80 -5.54
CA ARG A 212 -2.10 -26.71 -4.46
C ARG A 212 -3.47 -26.21 -4.92
N PHE A 213 -3.53 -25.29 -5.88
CA PHE A 213 -4.82 -24.82 -6.42
C PHE A 213 -5.56 -25.95 -7.15
N LEU A 214 -4.82 -26.77 -7.90
CA LEU A 214 -5.36 -27.97 -8.54
C LEU A 214 -5.86 -28.98 -7.49
N GLU A 215 -5.03 -29.31 -6.49
CA GLU A 215 -5.38 -30.25 -5.42
C GLU A 215 -6.64 -29.83 -4.67
N ASP A 216 -6.77 -28.53 -4.33
CA ASP A 216 -7.94 -27.99 -3.65
C ASP A 216 -9.21 -28.18 -4.51
N GLN A 217 -9.13 -27.92 -5.83
CA GLN A 217 -10.26 -28.11 -6.74
C GLN A 217 -10.61 -29.59 -6.97
N GLU A 218 -9.61 -30.46 -7.15
CA GLU A 218 -9.81 -31.90 -7.31
C GLU A 218 -10.42 -32.52 -6.06
N THR A 219 -9.92 -32.16 -4.87
CA THR A 219 -10.47 -32.62 -3.59
C THR A 219 -11.94 -32.23 -3.46
N LYS A 220 -12.28 -30.97 -3.77
CA LYS A 220 -13.68 -30.50 -3.74
C LYS A 220 -14.54 -31.26 -4.75
N LYS A 221 -14.06 -31.44 -5.99
CA LYS A 221 -14.78 -32.15 -7.06
C LYS A 221 -15.02 -33.62 -6.70
N ASN A 222 -14.00 -34.32 -6.23
CA ASN A 222 -14.05 -35.74 -5.84
C ASN A 222 -14.97 -35.97 -4.63
N SER A 223 -15.04 -35.01 -3.71
CA SER A 223 -15.95 -35.04 -2.56
C SER A 223 -17.42 -34.69 -2.89
N LYS A 224 -17.79 -34.49 -4.15
CA LYS A 224 -19.11 -33.96 -4.56
C LYS A 224 -19.46 -32.61 -3.88
N ASN A 225 -18.49 -31.71 -3.80
CA ASN A 225 -18.62 -30.36 -3.20
C ASN A 225 -18.94 -30.35 -1.70
N GLN A 226 -18.47 -31.35 -0.95
CA GLN A 226 -18.59 -31.38 0.51
C GLN A 226 -17.62 -30.42 1.20
N HIS A 227 -16.55 -29.99 0.52
CA HIS A 227 -15.63 -28.97 1.02
C HIS A 227 -16.07 -27.56 0.62
N SER A 228 -15.87 -26.59 1.52
CA SER A 228 -16.14 -25.17 1.26
C SER A 228 -15.00 -24.51 0.48
N SER A 229 -15.31 -23.82 -0.62
CA SER A 229 -14.31 -23.01 -1.36
C SER A 229 -13.78 -21.82 -0.56
N ALA A 230 -14.44 -21.44 0.54
CA ALA A 230 -13.90 -20.47 1.49
C ALA A 230 -12.55 -20.92 2.11
N LEU A 231 -12.21 -22.21 2.03
CA LEU A 231 -10.94 -22.78 2.50
C LEU A 231 -9.96 -23.10 1.35
N PHE A 232 -10.20 -22.58 0.14
CA PHE A 232 -9.23 -22.63 -0.95
C PHE A 232 -8.06 -21.67 -0.73
N THR A 233 -6.85 -22.14 -1.03
CA THR A 233 -5.61 -21.36 -0.91
C THR A 233 -5.61 -20.13 -1.82
N LEU A 234 -6.11 -20.30 -3.05
CA LEU A 234 -6.32 -19.23 -4.02
C LEU A 234 -7.51 -18.37 -3.60
N ARG A 235 -7.35 -17.05 -3.60
CA ARG A 235 -8.43 -16.10 -3.28
C ARG A 235 -8.98 -15.41 -4.51
N SER A 236 -8.09 -14.90 -5.34
CA SER A 236 -8.42 -14.18 -6.56
C SER A 236 -7.28 -14.29 -7.55
N SER A 237 -7.56 -13.99 -8.81
CA SER A 237 -6.53 -13.86 -9.82
C SER A 237 -6.73 -12.65 -10.69
N ARG A 238 -5.70 -12.27 -11.42
CA ARG A 238 -5.75 -11.20 -12.41
C ARG A 238 -4.83 -11.55 -13.56
N ILE A 239 -5.36 -11.43 -14.77
CA ILE A 239 -4.58 -11.57 -15.98
C ILE A 239 -4.21 -10.17 -16.46
N ALA A 240 -2.94 -9.95 -16.74
CA ALA A 240 -2.48 -8.70 -17.34
C ALA A 240 -1.49 -8.97 -18.47
N TRP A 241 -1.57 -8.16 -19.51
CA TRP A 241 -0.59 -8.11 -20.58
C TRP A 241 0.60 -7.27 -20.15
N HIS A 242 1.80 -7.76 -20.47
CA HIS A 242 3.06 -7.08 -20.21
C HIS A 242 3.89 -7.00 -21.49
N GLU A 243 4.56 -5.87 -21.67
CA GLU A 243 5.49 -5.64 -22.77
C GLU A 243 6.89 -6.14 -22.38
N ARG A 244 7.53 -6.87 -23.28
CA ARG A 244 8.96 -7.21 -23.20
C ARG A 244 9.78 -6.08 -23.79
N VAL A 245 10.99 -5.90 -23.25
CA VAL A 245 12.00 -5.05 -23.86
C VAL A 245 12.55 -5.78 -25.09
N GLY A 246 12.15 -5.37 -26.29
CA GLY A 246 12.59 -5.98 -27.55
C GLY A 246 12.03 -5.28 -28.79
N LYS A 247 12.55 -5.65 -29.97
CA LYS A 247 11.99 -5.27 -31.28
C LYS A 247 11.46 -6.53 -31.96
N GLY A 248 10.27 -6.49 -32.53
CA GLY A 248 9.64 -7.65 -33.20
C GLY A 248 8.13 -7.46 -33.35
N ASP A 249 7.45 -8.49 -33.84
CA ASP A 249 5.99 -8.44 -34.00
C ASP A 249 5.28 -8.26 -32.65
N PRO A 250 4.14 -7.54 -32.60
CA PRO A 250 3.38 -7.30 -31.36
C PRO A 250 3.13 -8.56 -30.53
N TRP A 251 2.87 -9.70 -31.18
CA TRP A 251 2.61 -10.98 -30.51
C TRP A 251 3.84 -11.60 -29.82
N ASN A 252 5.05 -11.21 -30.22
CA ASN A 252 6.31 -11.62 -29.59
C ASN A 252 6.79 -10.58 -28.55
N LEU A 253 6.28 -9.34 -28.65
CA LEU A 253 6.56 -8.26 -27.72
C LEU A 253 5.73 -8.37 -26.44
N TYR A 254 4.46 -8.78 -26.54
CA TYR A 254 3.57 -8.88 -25.39
C TYR A 254 3.45 -10.30 -24.86
N TYR A 255 3.40 -10.44 -23.53
CA TYR A 255 3.13 -11.71 -22.87
C TYR A 255 2.07 -11.55 -21.79
N LEU A 256 1.35 -12.63 -21.54
CA LEU A 256 0.32 -12.71 -20.54
C LEU A 256 0.93 -13.11 -19.19
N THR A 257 0.66 -12.34 -18.13
CA THR A 257 1.05 -12.68 -16.76
C THR A 257 -0.19 -12.97 -15.92
N LEU A 258 -0.17 -14.11 -15.24
CA LEU A 258 -1.15 -14.46 -14.24
C LEU A 258 -0.68 -14.03 -12.85
N TYR A 259 -1.43 -13.10 -12.25
CA TYR A 259 -1.28 -12.72 -10.86
C TYR A 259 -2.27 -13.51 -10.02
N CYS A 260 -1.83 -14.11 -8.92
CA CYS A 260 -2.69 -14.82 -7.98
C CYS A 260 -2.54 -14.20 -6.58
N SER A 261 -3.66 -14.01 -5.90
CA SER A 261 -3.68 -13.67 -4.48
C SER A 261 -3.92 -14.95 -3.69
N ILE A 262 -3.07 -15.19 -2.69
CA ILE A 262 -3.12 -16.39 -1.85
C ILE A 262 -3.31 -16.02 -0.39
N ASP A 263 -3.99 -16.88 0.37
CA ASP A 263 -4.01 -16.82 1.83
C ASP A 263 -3.07 -17.89 2.38
N THR A 264 -1.91 -17.46 2.87
CA THR A 264 -0.82 -18.35 3.28
C THR A 264 -1.17 -19.17 4.53
N ARG A 265 -2.16 -18.74 5.33
CA ARG A 265 -2.62 -19.52 6.50
C ARG A 265 -3.25 -20.85 6.07
N LEU A 266 -3.92 -20.88 4.92
CA LEU A 266 -4.50 -22.09 4.32
C LEU A 266 -3.47 -23.07 3.76
N TRP A 267 -2.17 -22.78 3.91
CA TRP A 267 -1.13 -23.72 3.54
C TRP A 267 -0.96 -24.87 4.55
N THR A 268 -1.30 -24.63 5.81
CA THR A 268 -1.05 -25.55 6.93
C THR A 268 -2.35 -26.02 7.56
N ALA A 269 -2.33 -27.18 8.22
CA ALA A 269 -3.52 -27.69 8.91
C ALA A 269 -3.95 -26.76 10.05
N GLU A 270 -2.99 -26.23 10.80
CA GLU A 270 -3.17 -25.35 11.94
C GLU A 270 -3.74 -23.99 11.51
N GLY A 271 -3.15 -23.37 10.48
CA GLY A 271 -3.69 -22.11 9.94
C GLY A 271 -5.05 -22.28 9.24
N THR A 272 -5.33 -23.46 8.67
CA THR A 272 -6.66 -23.77 8.13
C THR A 272 -7.71 -23.86 9.24
N LYS A 273 -7.38 -24.45 10.39
CA LYS A 273 -8.28 -24.48 11.56
C LYS A 273 -8.61 -23.07 12.07
N GLN A 274 -7.62 -22.17 12.14
CA GLN A 274 -7.88 -20.78 12.52
C GLN A 274 -8.88 -20.09 11.58
N ILE A 275 -8.71 -20.23 10.27
CA ILE A 275 -9.65 -19.65 9.29
C ILE A 275 -11.02 -20.32 9.36
N GLN A 276 -11.05 -21.64 9.58
CA GLN A 276 -12.29 -22.38 9.75
C GLN A 276 -13.08 -21.84 10.94
N GLU A 277 -12.45 -21.63 12.08
CA GLU A 277 -13.05 -21.05 13.28
C GLU A 277 -13.52 -19.60 13.06
N GLU A 278 -12.68 -18.74 12.46
CA GLU A 278 -13.03 -17.37 12.08
C GLU A 278 -14.30 -17.34 11.20
N LYS A 279 -14.34 -18.20 10.18
CA LYS A 279 -15.46 -18.27 9.24
C LYS A 279 -16.71 -18.91 9.85
N ALA A 280 -16.56 -19.93 10.69
CA ALA A 280 -17.67 -20.52 11.41
C ALA A 280 -18.32 -19.50 12.35
N ALA A 281 -17.51 -18.70 13.06
CA ALA A 281 -17.99 -17.62 13.92
C ALA A 281 -18.70 -16.50 13.14
N GLU A 282 -18.15 -16.07 11.99
CA GLU A 282 -18.82 -15.11 11.09
C GLU A 282 -20.20 -15.62 10.65
N VAL A 283 -20.29 -16.89 10.24
CA VAL A 283 -21.55 -17.50 9.81
C VAL A 283 -22.53 -17.65 10.97
N ALA A 284 -22.08 -18.11 12.15
CA ALA A 284 -22.91 -18.22 13.34
C ALA A 284 -23.48 -16.86 13.79
N LYS A 285 -22.67 -15.80 13.71
CA LYS A 285 -23.10 -14.41 13.95
C LYS A 285 -24.13 -13.93 12.92
N SER A 286 -24.01 -14.36 11.67
CA SER A 286 -25.02 -14.04 10.65
C SER A 286 -26.33 -14.79 10.87
N LEU A 287 -26.26 -16.04 11.35
CA LEU A 287 -27.41 -16.88 11.65
C LEU A 287 -28.21 -16.34 12.86
N SER A 288 -27.54 -16.06 13.97
CA SER A 288 -28.17 -15.45 15.17
C SER A 288 -28.92 -14.16 14.82
N LYS A 289 -28.25 -13.22 14.16
CA LYS A 289 -28.88 -11.95 13.69
C LYS A 289 -30.07 -12.15 12.75
N THR A 290 -30.11 -13.25 12.02
CA THR A 290 -31.23 -13.55 11.13
C THR A 290 -32.38 -14.15 11.93
N GLN A 291 -32.09 -15.08 12.84
CA GLN A 291 -33.06 -15.74 13.71
C GLN A 291 -33.70 -14.80 14.74
N GLU A 292 -32.97 -13.78 15.22
CA GLU A 292 -33.49 -12.72 16.11
C GLU A 292 -34.63 -11.89 15.49
N LYS A 293 -34.81 -11.93 14.17
CA LYS A 293 -35.84 -11.14 13.46
C LYS A 293 -37.25 -11.74 13.54
N GLY A 294 -37.45 -12.85 14.26
CA GLY A 294 -38.77 -13.46 14.44
C GLY A 294 -39.24 -14.18 13.19
N GLU A 295 -40.41 -13.80 12.64
CA GLU A 295 -40.98 -14.44 11.45
C GLU A 295 -40.10 -14.22 10.21
N LEU A 296 -39.44 -15.31 9.80
CA LEU A 296 -38.52 -15.30 8.67
C LEU A 296 -39.26 -15.37 7.34
N THR A 297 -38.95 -14.45 6.43
CA THR A 297 -39.44 -14.54 5.05
C THR A 297 -38.89 -15.77 4.33
N PRO A 298 -39.52 -16.28 3.26
CA PRO A 298 -39.02 -17.43 2.50
C PRO A 298 -37.58 -17.25 2.00
N GLN A 299 -37.20 -16.01 1.65
CA GLN A 299 -35.83 -15.67 1.25
C GLN A 299 -34.84 -15.78 2.43
N GLN A 300 -35.25 -15.35 3.63
CA GLN A 300 -34.44 -15.49 4.84
C GLN A 300 -34.30 -16.95 5.28
N GLN A 301 -35.35 -17.75 5.15
CA GLN A 301 -35.27 -19.20 5.39
C GLN A 301 -34.31 -19.90 4.41
N ALA A 302 -34.38 -19.54 3.12
CA ALA A 302 -33.45 -20.04 2.12
C ALA A 302 -32.00 -19.61 2.42
N PHE A 303 -31.80 -18.37 2.90
CA PHE A 303 -30.49 -17.89 3.35
C PHE A 303 -29.97 -18.68 4.56
N VAL A 304 -30.80 -18.93 5.57
CA VAL A 304 -30.45 -19.74 6.75
C VAL A 304 -30.03 -21.16 6.33
N LYS A 305 -30.80 -21.82 5.45
CA LYS A 305 -30.44 -23.14 4.90
C LYS A 305 -29.09 -23.13 4.19
N ARG A 306 -28.80 -22.10 3.39
CA ARG A 306 -27.49 -21.93 2.71
C ARG A 306 -26.35 -21.74 3.70
N GLN A 307 -26.56 -20.95 4.76
CA GLN A 307 -25.55 -20.71 5.80
C GLN A 307 -25.29 -21.98 6.62
N GLN A 308 -26.32 -22.72 6.99
CA GLN A 308 -26.18 -24.03 7.66
C GLN A 308 -25.42 -25.04 6.79
N SER A 309 -25.75 -25.11 5.49
CA SER A 309 -24.98 -25.93 4.54
C SER A 309 -23.52 -25.48 4.43
N THR A 310 -23.26 -24.17 4.51
CA THR A 310 -21.90 -23.62 4.51
C THR A 310 -21.11 -24.01 5.75
N LEU A 311 -21.72 -23.98 6.94
CA LEU A 311 -21.11 -24.46 8.18
C LEU A 311 -20.72 -25.94 8.09
N ALA A 312 -21.65 -26.79 7.64
CA ALA A 312 -21.37 -28.22 7.48
C ALA A 312 -20.20 -28.49 6.50
N ARG A 313 -20.03 -27.65 5.47
CA ARG A 313 -18.89 -27.74 4.54
C ARG A 313 -17.58 -27.20 5.11
N LEU A 314 -17.63 -26.30 6.09
CA LEU A 314 -16.43 -25.80 6.77
C LEU A 314 -15.83 -26.84 7.71
N GLU A 315 -16.66 -27.72 8.29
CA GLU A 315 -16.23 -28.84 9.16
C GLU A 315 -15.34 -29.87 8.46
N ARG A 316 -15.31 -29.86 7.13
CA ARG A 316 -14.46 -30.73 6.31
C ARG A 316 -13.34 -29.89 5.68
N PRO A 317 -12.24 -29.60 6.39
CA PRO A 317 -11.13 -28.87 5.80
C PRO A 317 -10.42 -29.70 4.72
N PHE A 318 -9.69 -29.02 3.85
CA PHE A 318 -8.83 -29.68 2.87
C PHE A 318 -7.65 -30.36 3.58
N PRO A 319 -7.11 -31.46 3.03
CA PRO A 319 -5.91 -32.09 3.58
C PRO A 319 -4.71 -31.14 3.42
N ARG A 320 -4.06 -30.79 4.54
CA ARG A 320 -2.90 -29.88 4.58
C ARG A 320 -1.75 -30.52 5.38
N PRO A 321 -0.50 -30.18 5.07
CA PRO A 321 0.62 -30.54 5.93
C PRO A 321 0.48 -29.88 7.32
N SER A 322 0.80 -30.63 8.37
CA SER A 322 0.93 -30.08 9.71
C SER A 322 2.24 -29.31 9.81
N LYS A 323 2.14 -28.05 10.24
CA LYS A 323 3.28 -27.21 10.56
C LYS A 323 2.87 -26.26 11.67
N PRO A 324 3.57 -26.27 12.83
CA PRO A 324 3.20 -25.40 13.93
C PRO A 324 3.23 -23.95 13.49
N LEU A 325 2.25 -23.19 13.99
CA LEU A 325 2.21 -21.75 13.79
C LEU A 325 3.44 -21.12 14.43
N TYR A 326 3.92 -20.05 13.81
CA TYR A 326 5.05 -19.30 14.34
C TYR A 326 4.69 -18.74 15.73
N PRO A 327 5.42 -19.10 16.79
CA PRO A 327 5.13 -18.68 18.17
C PRO A 327 5.62 -17.25 18.40
N ALA A 328 4.94 -16.30 17.79
CA ALA A 328 5.25 -14.88 17.89
C ALA A 328 5.02 -14.33 19.31
N GLN A 329 5.93 -13.47 19.77
CA GLN A 329 5.77 -12.59 20.92
C GLN A 329 5.26 -11.22 20.44
N PRO A 330 3.98 -10.87 20.66
CA PRO A 330 3.39 -9.63 20.14
C PRO A 330 4.10 -8.36 20.60
N GLN A 331 4.69 -8.39 21.80
CA GLN A 331 5.41 -7.28 22.40
C GLN A 331 6.77 -7.01 21.74
N ILE A 332 7.38 -8.02 21.10
CA ILE A 332 8.66 -7.84 20.42
C ILE A 332 8.42 -7.39 18.99
N VAL A 333 8.98 -6.24 18.65
CA VAL A 333 8.84 -5.58 17.36
C VAL A 333 10.22 -5.36 16.74
N VAL A 334 10.34 -5.65 15.44
CA VAL A 334 11.53 -5.33 14.66
C VAL A 334 11.28 -4.08 13.83
N GLY A 335 11.90 -2.97 14.21
CA GLY A 335 11.88 -1.72 13.44
C GLY A 335 12.97 -1.71 12.37
N VAL A 336 12.58 -1.46 11.12
CA VAL A 336 13.50 -1.31 9.98
C VAL A 336 13.48 0.14 9.50
N SER A 337 14.65 0.78 9.54
CA SER A 337 14.86 2.12 9.01
C SER A 337 15.72 2.07 7.75
N LEU A 338 15.32 2.86 6.75
CA LEU A 338 15.91 2.90 5.41
C LEU A 338 16.43 4.32 5.16
N GLY A 339 17.72 4.45 4.86
CA GLY A 339 18.38 5.75 4.68
C GLY A 339 19.30 5.80 3.45
N LEU A 340 19.64 7.01 3.01
CA LEU A 340 20.53 7.22 1.85
C LEU A 340 21.97 6.78 2.14
N GLU A 341 22.49 7.14 3.31
CA GLU A 341 23.85 6.79 3.71
C GLU A 341 23.95 5.35 4.25
N LYS A 342 22.98 4.97 5.08
CA LYS A 342 22.84 3.63 5.66
C LYS A 342 21.57 2.99 5.08
N PRO A 343 21.71 2.11 4.06
CA PRO A 343 20.56 1.59 3.32
C PRO A 343 19.55 0.88 4.22
N VAL A 344 20.01 0.17 5.25
CA VAL A 344 19.14 -0.55 6.19
C VAL A 344 19.74 -0.52 7.60
N THR A 345 18.95 -0.14 8.59
CA THR A 345 19.26 -0.34 10.00
C THR A 345 18.09 -1.02 10.68
N LEU A 346 18.39 -1.92 11.61
CA LEU A 346 17.39 -2.72 12.31
C LEU A 346 17.51 -2.48 13.82
N ALA A 347 16.38 -2.32 14.48
CA ALA A 347 16.26 -2.33 15.94
C ALA A 347 15.21 -3.38 16.34
N VAL A 348 15.53 -4.18 17.36
CA VAL A 348 14.58 -5.07 18.03
C VAL A 348 14.19 -4.40 19.33
N VAL A 349 12.89 -4.21 19.55
CA VAL A 349 12.35 -3.44 20.66
C VAL A 349 11.28 -4.26 21.37
N ASP A 350 11.31 -4.26 22.70
CA ASP A 350 10.16 -4.64 23.51
C ASP A 350 9.26 -3.42 23.66
N ALA A 351 8.07 -3.48 23.05
CA ALA A 351 7.12 -2.39 23.02
C ALA A 351 6.48 -2.11 24.39
N ILE A 352 6.41 -3.11 25.29
CA ILE A 352 5.82 -2.94 26.62
C ILE A 352 6.86 -2.34 27.57
N ALA A 353 8.06 -2.90 27.59
CA ALA A 353 9.15 -2.40 28.42
C ALA A 353 9.75 -1.08 27.90
N ASN A 354 9.44 -0.72 26.65
CA ASN A 354 10.05 0.39 25.91
C ASN A 354 11.59 0.31 25.88
N GLN A 355 12.12 -0.90 25.69
CA GLN A 355 13.54 -1.19 25.72
C GLN A 355 14.03 -1.76 24.39
N VAL A 356 15.21 -1.31 23.96
CA VAL A 356 15.88 -1.82 22.77
C VAL A 356 16.66 -3.08 23.15
N LEU A 357 16.22 -4.23 22.64
CA LEU A 357 16.87 -5.52 22.88
C LEU A 357 18.14 -5.69 22.04
N SER A 358 18.12 -5.21 20.80
CA SER A 358 19.27 -5.32 19.89
C SER A 358 19.22 -4.27 18.81
N TYR A 359 20.39 -3.78 18.41
CA TYR A 359 20.56 -2.89 17.25
C TYR A 359 21.53 -3.49 16.25
N ARG A 360 21.17 -3.47 14.96
CA ARG A 360 22.00 -4.02 13.87
C ARG A 360 22.17 -3.01 12.75
N ASN A 361 23.42 -2.78 12.36
CA ASN A 361 23.77 -1.98 11.19
C ASN A 361 23.95 -2.84 9.93
N VAL A 362 24.01 -2.20 8.76
CA VAL A 362 24.19 -2.89 7.46
C VAL A 362 25.39 -3.84 7.43
N ARG A 363 26.50 -3.47 8.08
CA ARG A 363 27.72 -4.29 8.12
C ARG A 363 27.49 -5.57 8.92
N GLN A 364 26.75 -5.49 10.02
CA GLN A 364 26.36 -6.65 10.82
C GLN A 364 25.30 -7.51 10.10
N LEU A 365 24.37 -6.90 9.38
CA LEU A 365 23.35 -7.61 8.59
C LEU A 365 23.95 -8.40 7.42
N LEU A 366 24.87 -7.78 6.68
CA LEU A 366 25.54 -8.42 5.53
C LEU A 366 26.73 -9.29 5.93
N GLY A 367 27.35 -9.03 7.08
CA GLY A 367 28.53 -9.76 7.55
C GLY A 367 29.64 -9.80 6.51
N LYS A 368 30.04 -11.02 6.10
CA LYS A 368 31.07 -11.26 5.07
C LYS A 368 30.70 -10.69 3.70
N ASN A 369 29.41 -10.48 3.41
CA ASN A 369 28.92 -9.96 2.14
C ASN A 369 28.93 -8.42 2.08
N TYR A 370 29.30 -7.73 3.16
CA TYR A 370 29.38 -6.26 3.18
C TYR A 370 30.23 -5.64 2.05
N PRO A 371 31.37 -6.22 1.61
CA PRO A 371 32.14 -5.69 0.49
C PRO A 371 31.35 -5.59 -0.83
N LEU A 372 30.32 -6.43 -1.02
CA LEU A 372 29.47 -6.39 -2.20
C LEU A 372 28.68 -5.06 -2.29
N LEU A 373 28.30 -4.48 -1.15
CA LEU A 373 27.63 -3.18 -1.11
C LEU A 373 28.55 -2.07 -1.62
N ASN A 374 29.82 -2.08 -1.23
CA ASN A 374 30.81 -1.11 -1.69
C ASN A 374 31.03 -1.26 -3.21
N ARG A 375 31.10 -2.49 -3.71
CA ARG A 375 31.18 -2.78 -5.15
C ARG A 375 29.97 -2.24 -5.91
N GLN A 376 28.75 -2.39 -5.36
CA GLN A 376 27.54 -1.83 -5.96
C GLN A 376 27.60 -0.30 -6.04
N ARG A 377 28.00 0.37 -4.95
CA ARG A 377 28.13 1.84 -4.90
C ARG A 377 29.11 2.37 -5.94
N GLN A 378 30.28 1.75 -6.05
CA GLN A 378 31.28 2.11 -7.05
C GLN A 378 30.75 1.94 -8.48
N ARG A 379 30.04 0.83 -8.76
CA ARG A 379 29.40 0.61 -10.07
C ARG A 379 28.35 1.67 -10.38
N GLN A 380 27.49 2.01 -9.42
CA GLN A 380 26.48 3.05 -9.61
C GLN A 380 27.12 4.40 -9.92
N GLN A 381 28.21 4.76 -9.23
CA GLN A 381 28.95 6.00 -9.49
C GLN A 381 29.56 6.00 -10.90
N THR A 382 30.22 4.91 -11.30
CA THR A 382 30.79 4.77 -12.65
C THR A 382 29.72 4.85 -13.73
N LEU A 383 28.60 4.15 -13.55
CA LEU A 383 27.47 4.18 -14.49
C LEU A 383 26.86 5.57 -14.57
N SER A 384 26.69 6.27 -13.44
CA SER A 384 26.20 7.66 -13.41
C SER A 384 27.11 8.58 -14.22
N HIS A 385 28.43 8.48 -14.04
CA HIS A 385 29.40 9.26 -14.80
C HIS A 385 29.36 8.95 -16.29
N GLN A 386 29.24 7.67 -16.66
CA GLN A 386 29.10 7.25 -18.05
C GLN A 386 27.81 7.76 -18.68
N ARG A 387 26.67 7.69 -17.97
CA ARG A 387 25.38 8.24 -18.42
C ARG A 387 25.49 9.75 -18.65
N HIS A 388 26.11 10.48 -17.73
CA HIS A 388 26.31 11.93 -17.87
C HIS A 388 27.19 12.27 -19.09
N LYS A 389 28.28 11.53 -19.32
CA LYS A 389 29.11 11.66 -20.52
C LYS A 389 28.34 11.34 -21.80
N ALA A 390 27.54 10.27 -21.81
CA ALA A 390 26.72 9.87 -22.94
C ALA A 390 25.66 10.94 -23.26
N GLN A 391 25.01 11.50 -22.23
CA GLN A 391 24.01 12.55 -22.38
C GLN A 391 24.60 13.83 -22.99
N LYS A 392 25.80 14.24 -22.55
CA LYS A 392 26.53 15.36 -23.17
C LYS A 392 26.87 15.12 -24.64
N LYS A 393 27.01 13.87 -25.05
CA LYS A 393 27.33 13.45 -26.42
C LYS A 393 26.10 13.04 -27.23
N ALA A 394 24.89 13.23 -26.71
CA ALA A 394 23.63 12.74 -27.29
C ALA A 394 23.65 11.23 -27.64
N ALA A 395 24.45 10.44 -26.93
CA ALA A 395 24.58 9.00 -27.13
C ALA A 395 23.59 8.22 -26.23
N GLY A 396 23.34 6.95 -26.59
CA GLY A 396 22.49 6.05 -25.79
C GLY A 396 22.95 5.97 -24.33
N ASN A 397 22.03 6.23 -23.40
CA ASN A 397 22.29 6.32 -21.95
C ASN A 397 21.74 5.11 -21.16
N GLN A 398 21.20 4.11 -21.84
CA GLN A 398 20.67 2.89 -21.25
C GLN A 398 21.82 1.91 -20.98
N LEU A 399 22.49 2.11 -19.83
CA LEU A 399 23.51 1.19 -19.35
C LEU A 399 22.87 0.18 -18.41
N GLY A 400 23.01 -1.10 -18.71
CA GLY A 400 22.49 -2.19 -17.90
C GLY A 400 23.04 -2.18 -16.48
N GLU A 401 22.16 -2.29 -15.50
CA GLU A 401 22.56 -2.45 -14.10
C GLU A 401 22.79 -3.94 -13.81
N SER A 402 23.89 -4.27 -13.14
CA SER A 402 24.13 -5.65 -12.69
C SER A 402 23.07 -6.06 -11.66
N GLU A 403 22.62 -7.31 -11.69
CA GLU A 403 21.68 -7.90 -10.69
C GLU A 403 22.20 -7.90 -9.23
N LEU A 404 23.43 -7.42 -9.01
CA LEU A 404 24.07 -7.29 -7.69
C LEU A 404 23.20 -6.55 -6.67
N GLY A 405 22.46 -5.51 -7.08
CA GLY A 405 21.56 -4.78 -6.20
C GLY A 405 20.42 -5.67 -5.67
N GLN A 406 19.74 -6.38 -6.58
CA GLN A 406 18.67 -7.31 -6.21
C GLN A 406 19.18 -8.45 -5.32
N TYR A 407 20.41 -8.92 -5.57
CA TYR A 407 21.04 -9.93 -4.74
C TYR A 407 21.31 -9.42 -3.32
N LEU A 408 21.83 -8.20 -3.17
CA LEU A 408 22.05 -7.56 -1.87
C LEU A 408 20.73 -7.35 -1.11
N ASP A 409 19.68 -6.93 -1.80
CA ASP A 409 18.35 -6.77 -1.19
C ASP A 409 17.82 -8.10 -0.64
N ARG A 410 18.03 -9.21 -1.36
CA ARG A 410 17.68 -10.55 -0.88
C ARG A 410 18.47 -10.97 0.35
N LEU A 411 19.77 -10.70 0.39
CA LEU A 411 20.62 -10.98 1.55
C LEU A 411 20.18 -10.17 2.77
N LEU A 412 19.89 -8.89 2.58
CA LEU A 412 19.36 -8.04 3.65
C LEU A 412 18.02 -8.56 4.15
N ALA A 413 17.05 -8.80 3.26
CA ALA A 413 15.75 -9.36 3.63
C ALA A 413 15.87 -10.68 4.40
N GLN A 414 16.75 -11.59 3.95
CA GLN A 414 17.01 -12.85 4.64
C GLN A 414 17.56 -12.62 6.06
N SER A 415 18.51 -11.70 6.24
CA SER A 415 19.07 -11.37 7.56
C SER A 415 18.03 -10.74 8.49
N LEU A 416 17.16 -9.86 7.98
CA LEU A 416 16.08 -9.22 8.75
C LEU A 416 15.08 -10.27 9.26
N VAL A 417 14.66 -11.20 8.39
CA VAL A 417 13.73 -12.28 8.76
C VAL A 417 14.37 -13.24 9.76
N ALA A 418 15.65 -13.58 9.59
CA ALA A 418 16.36 -14.45 10.53
C ALA A 418 16.45 -13.83 11.93
N ILE A 419 16.73 -12.52 12.02
CA ILE A 419 16.73 -11.80 13.31
C ILE A 419 15.32 -11.77 13.90
N ALA A 420 14.30 -11.46 13.10
CA ALA A 420 12.92 -11.47 13.59
C ALA A 420 12.52 -12.84 14.17
N GLN A 421 12.91 -13.93 13.50
CA GLN A 421 12.67 -15.30 13.98
C GLN A 421 13.45 -15.62 15.25
N GLN A 422 14.72 -15.21 15.34
CA GLN A 422 15.56 -15.42 16.51
C GLN A 422 14.94 -14.82 17.78
N TYR A 423 14.38 -13.62 17.68
CA TYR A 423 13.72 -12.93 18.79
C TYR A 423 12.22 -13.24 18.90
N GLN A 424 11.71 -14.18 18.10
CA GLN A 424 10.29 -14.50 18.04
C GLN A 424 9.40 -13.26 17.84
N ALA A 425 9.88 -12.25 17.11
CA ALA A 425 9.19 -10.98 16.97
C ALA A 425 7.82 -11.16 16.32
N GLY A 426 6.79 -10.52 16.88
CA GLY A 426 5.42 -10.61 16.37
C GLY A 426 5.16 -9.74 15.15
N SER A 427 5.96 -8.69 14.94
CA SER A 427 5.84 -7.85 13.74
C SER A 427 7.17 -7.25 13.30
N ILE A 428 7.27 -6.98 12.00
CA ILE A 428 8.33 -6.19 11.38
C ILE A 428 7.71 -4.88 10.90
N VAL A 429 8.15 -3.77 11.48
CA VAL A 429 7.68 -2.44 11.12
C VAL A 429 8.66 -1.83 10.13
N VAL A 430 8.15 -1.51 8.94
CA VAL A 430 8.92 -0.86 7.88
C VAL A 430 8.35 0.54 7.66
N LEU A 431 9.22 1.52 7.42
CA LEU A 431 8.81 2.88 7.09
C LEU A 431 7.88 2.90 5.88
N GLN A 432 6.83 3.73 5.95
CA GLN A 432 5.97 3.97 4.81
C GLN A 432 6.77 4.76 3.75
N LEU A 433 7.18 4.07 2.68
CA LEU A 433 8.00 4.66 1.62
C LEU A 433 7.21 5.56 0.66
N SER A 434 5.87 5.54 0.72
CA SER A 434 5.04 6.38 -0.14
C SER A 434 5.30 7.86 0.15
N ASN A 435 5.49 8.66 -0.90
CA ASN A 435 5.69 10.11 -0.80
C ASN A 435 6.99 10.55 -0.11
N LEU A 436 7.96 9.66 0.18
CA LEU A 436 9.26 10.07 0.73
C LEU A 436 9.95 11.12 -0.15
N ARG A 437 9.93 10.90 -1.47
CA ARG A 437 10.50 11.85 -2.43
C ARG A 437 9.83 13.22 -2.35
N GLU A 438 8.50 13.23 -2.24
CA GLU A 438 7.74 14.48 -2.13
C GLU A 438 8.04 15.20 -0.81
N SER A 439 8.07 14.46 0.30
CA SER A 439 8.40 15.01 1.62
C SER A 439 9.80 15.62 1.67
N ILE A 440 10.79 14.93 1.09
CA ILE A 440 12.17 15.41 1.01
C ILE A 440 12.25 16.63 0.08
N GLN A 441 11.64 16.56 -1.11
CA GLN A 441 11.69 17.67 -2.06
C GLN A 441 11.00 18.94 -1.55
N SER A 442 9.83 18.81 -0.92
CA SER A 442 9.13 19.97 -0.36
C SER A 442 9.91 20.59 0.80
N GLU A 443 10.62 19.78 1.59
CA GLU A 443 11.49 20.26 2.65
C GLU A 443 12.72 21.00 2.11
N ILE A 444 13.38 20.43 1.09
CA ILE A 444 14.52 21.06 0.42
C ILE A 444 14.08 22.39 -0.19
N GLN A 445 12.94 22.42 -0.89
CA GLN A 445 12.39 23.63 -1.50
C GLN A 445 12.05 24.70 -0.45
N ALA A 446 11.35 24.34 0.64
CA ALA A 446 11.04 25.29 1.70
C ALA A 446 12.31 25.88 2.35
N LYS A 447 13.35 25.05 2.56
CA LYS A 447 14.65 25.50 3.05
C LYS A 447 15.37 26.41 2.05
N ALA A 448 15.25 26.12 0.74
CA ALA A 448 15.81 26.93 -0.32
C ALA A 448 15.15 28.31 -0.38
N GLU A 449 13.81 28.36 -0.36
CA GLU A 449 13.01 29.58 -0.36
C GLU A 449 13.32 30.46 0.86
N HIS A 450 13.48 29.84 2.05
CA HIS A 450 13.87 30.56 3.26
C HIS A 450 15.30 31.12 3.19
N LYS A 451 16.26 30.37 2.63
CA LYS A 451 17.66 30.80 2.54
C LYS A 451 17.90 31.84 1.44
N CYS A 452 17.19 31.74 0.34
CA CYS A 452 17.34 32.61 -0.83
C CYS A 452 15.97 33.10 -1.31
N PRO A 453 15.30 34.01 -0.57
CA PRO A 453 13.97 34.50 -0.95
C PRO A 453 14.04 35.26 -2.27
N GLY A 454 13.09 34.98 -3.17
CA GLY A 454 12.98 35.63 -4.49
C GLY A 454 14.02 35.24 -5.55
N TYR A 455 15.13 34.59 -5.17
CA TYR A 455 16.17 34.18 -6.12
C TYR A 455 15.98 32.74 -6.61
N LEU A 456 15.18 32.58 -7.66
CA LEU A 456 14.79 31.27 -8.22
C LEU A 456 15.98 30.41 -8.65
N GLU A 457 17.04 31.00 -9.22
CA GLU A 457 18.22 30.22 -9.65
C GLU A 457 19.04 29.73 -8.44
N GLY A 458 19.16 30.52 -7.37
CA GLY A 458 19.82 30.10 -6.14
C GLY A 458 19.04 29.00 -5.43
N GLN A 459 17.71 29.09 -5.45
CA GLN A 459 16.85 28.02 -4.96
C GLN A 459 17.03 26.73 -5.76
N LYS A 460 17.14 26.82 -7.09
CA LYS A 460 17.42 25.67 -7.97
C LYS A 460 18.83 25.09 -7.80
N LYS A 461 19.82 25.87 -7.34
CA LYS A 461 21.17 25.36 -7.01
C LYS A 461 21.22 24.70 -5.63
N TYR A 462 20.32 25.06 -4.73
CA TYR A 462 20.21 24.47 -3.40
C TYR A 462 19.51 23.09 -3.42
N ALA A 463 18.53 22.93 -4.32
CA ALA A 463 17.75 21.72 -4.53
C ALA A 463 18.40 20.77 -5.54
#